data_AF-A0A966C105-F1
#
_entry.id   AF-A0A966C105-F1
#
_cell.length_a   1.000
_cell.length_b   1.000
_cell.length_c   1.000
_cell.angle_alpha   90.00
_cell.angle_beta   90.00
_cell.angle_gamma   90.00
#
_symmetry.space_group_name_H-M   'P 1'
#
loop_
_entity.id
_entity.type
_entity.pdbx_description
1 polymer ?
#
loop_
_entity_poly.entity_id
_entity_poly.type
_entity_poly.pdbx_seq_one_letter_code
_entity_poly.pdbx_strand_id
1 'polypeptide(L)'
;MVTKKDYFLVSIIGILFGLFSLPILKNIKLFSEGVSAGKAILIILGFFIFANFALWVASILARWIPVLLQIAKFLAIGALNTFLDLGVLNILILFTGVAVGSQYSLFKGISFAVATVNSYFWNKYWTFGSQNSANAKEFAQFFAVSIIGLGFNLGAASLVVNFFGAPAGISPELWANIGAVSATLVSLVWNFIGYKVVVFKKNEKTY
;
A
#
# COMPACT_ATOMS: atom_id res chain seq x y z
N MET A 1 4.87 -7.42 -21.11
CA MET A 1 3.44 -7.27 -21.43
C MET A 1 2.61 -7.64 -20.21
N VAL A 2 1.41 -7.07 -20.07
CA VAL A 2 0.48 -7.41 -18.98
C VAL A 2 -0.15 -8.76 -19.27
N THR A 3 -0.30 -9.60 -18.25
CA THR A 3 -0.84 -10.96 -18.35
C THR A 3 -2.28 -11.01 -17.85
N LYS A 4 -3.01 -12.11 -18.15
CA LYS A 4 -4.34 -12.36 -17.58
C LYS A 4 -4.30 -12.40 -16.04
N LYS A 5 -3.22 -12.96 -15.47
CA LYS A 5 -2.97 -12.99 -14.02
C LYS A 5 -2.93 -11.57 -13.44
N ASP A 6 -2.31 -10.62 -14.14
CA ASP A 6 -2.19 -9.25 -13.65
C ASP A 6 -3.54 -8.55 -13.54
N TYR A 7 -4.39 -8.65 -14.57
CA TYR A 7 -5.74 -8.07 -14.53
C TYR A 7 -6.63 -8.76 -13.50
N PHE A 8 -6.51 -10.08 -13.32
CA PHE A 8 -7.23 -10.80 -12.27
C PHE A 8 -6.86 -10.29 -10.87
N LEU A 9 -5.56 -10.15 -10.58
CA LEU A 9 -5.08 -9.68 -9.27
C LEU A 9 -5.44 -8.21 -9.02
N VAL A 10 -5.29 -7.32 -10.00
CA VAL A 10 -5.71 -5.91 -9.89
C VAL A 10 -7.22 -5.79 -9.71
N SER A 11 -8.01 -6.62 -10.39
CA SER A 11 -9.45 -6.66 -10.24
C SER A 11 -9.88 -6.99 -8.81
N ILE A 12 -9.25 -8.00 -8.20
CA ILE A 12 -9.47 -8.36 -6.80
C ILE A 12 -9.12 -7.17 -5.90
N ILE A 13 -7.96 -6.54 -6.12
CA ILE A 13 -7.55 -5.35 -5.35
C ILE A 13 -8.59 -4.24 -5.49
N GLY A 14 -9.04 -3.91 -6.71
CA GLY A 14 -10.01 -2.86 -6.96
C GLY A 14 -11.34 -3.10 -6.26
N ILE A 15 -11.84 -4.35 -6.29
CA ILE A 15 -13.08 -4.73 -5.59
C ILE A 15 -12.90 -4.59 -4.07
N LEU A 16 -11.80 -5.13 -3.52
CA LEU A 16 -11.51 -5.04 -2.09
C LEU A 16 -11.35 -3.58 -1.65
N PHE A 17 -10.64 -2.77 -2.42
CA PHE A 17 -10.48 -1.34 -2.19
C PHE A 17 -11.85 -0.65 -2.13
N GLY A 18 -12.72 -0.94 -3.08
CA GLY A 18 -14.10 -0.44 -3.10
C GLY A 18 -14.90 -0.85 -1.86
N LEU A 19 -14.84 -2.13 -1.47
CA LEU A 19 -15.51 -2.64 -0.27
C LEU A 19 -15.01 -1.97 1.01
N PHE A 20 -13.69 -1.87 1.17
CA PHE A 20 -13.07 -1.26 2.36
C PHE A 20 -13.17 0.26 2.40
N SER A 21 -13.50 0.92 1.28
CA SER A 21 -13.77 2.35 1.28
C SER A 21 -15.12 2.69 1.94
N LEU A 22 -16.11 1.79 1.91
CA LEU A 22 -17.48 2.09 2.37
C LEU A 22 -17.56 2.54 3.85
N PRO A 23 -16.88 1.88 4.81
CA PRO A 23 -16.84 2.34 6.19
C PRO A 23 -16.18 3.72 6.34
N ILE A 24 -15.14 3.99 5.55
CA ILE A 24 -14.44 5.29 5.56
C ILE A 24 -15.38 6.39 5.08
N LEU A 25 -16.06 6.17 3.95
CA LEU A 25 -17.01 7.12 3.35
C LEU A 25 -18.18 7.42 4.30
N LYS A 26 -18.63 6.41 5.06
CA LYS A 26 -19.62 6.56 6.13
C LYS A 26 -19.08 7.43 7.28
N ASN A 27 -17.84 7.19 7.71
CA ASN A 27 -17.24 7.91 8.85
C ASN A 27 -16.99 9.40 8.57
N ILE A 28 -16.57 9.74 7.35
CA ILE A 28 -16.39 11.15 6.94
C ILE A 28 -17.70 11.85 6.60
N LYS A 29 -18.84 11.17 6.77
CA LYS A 29 -20.20 11.66 6.45
C LYS A 29 -20.32 12.23 5.03
N LEU A 30 -19.57 11.66 4.07
CA LEU A 30 -19.57 12.14 2.68
C LEU A 30 -20.96 12.08 2.07
N PHE A 31 -21.74 11.06 2.44
CA PHE A 31 -23.13 10.91 2.06
C PHE A 31 -24.00 11.14 3.30
N SER A 32 -24.78 12.22 3.29
CA SER A 32 -25.68 12.62 4.40
C SER A 32 -26.66 11.51 4.81
N GLU A 33 -27.18 10.76 3.84
CA GLU A 33 -28.13 9.66 4.04
C GLU A 33 -27.46 8.29 4.24
N GLY A 34 -26.12 8.24 4.30
CA GLY A 34 -25.35 7.00 4.24
C GLY A 34 -25.21 6.43 2.82
N VAL A 35 -24.62 5.24 2.73
CA VAL A 35 -24.33 4.58 1.44
C VAL A 35 -25.38 3.49 1.18
N SER A 36 -26.31 3.75 0.25
CA SER A 36 -27.28 2.75 -0.20
C SER A 36 -26.60 1.60 -0.96
N ALA A 37 -27.27 0.45 -1.08
CA ALA A 37 -26.74 -0.70 -1.81
C ALA A 37 -26.34 -0.35 -3.26
N GLY A 38 -27.16 0.44 -3.97
CA GLY A 38 -26.84 0.92 -5.31
C GLY A 38 -25.58 1.79 -5.36
N LYS A 39 -25.43 2.74 -4.42
CA LYS A 39 -24.22 3.58 -4.32
C LYS A 39 -22.98 2.73 -3.99
N ALA A 40 -23.11 1.76 -3.09
CA ALA A 40 -22.02 0.85 -2.75
C ALA A 40 -21.55 0.05 -3.96
N ILE A 41 -22.48 -0.50 -4.76
CA ILE A 41 -22.16 -1.23 -6.00
C ILE A 41 -21.42 -0.31 -6.98
N LEU A 42 -21.90 0.93 -7.18
CA LEU A 42 -21.23 1.89 -8.06
C LEU A 42 -19.82 2.25 -7.60
N ILE A 43 -19.60 2.40 -6.29
CA ILE A 43 -18.27 2.65 -5.72
C ILE A 43 -17.34 1.46 -5.99
N ILE A 44 -17.80 0.24 -5.71
CA ILE A 44 -17.00 -0.98 -5.93
C ILE A 44 -16.67 -1.16 -7.41
N LEU A 45 -17.65 -0.98 -8.30
CA LEU A 45 -17.43 -1.03 -9.74
C LEU A 45 -16.49 0.09 -10.21
N GLY A 46 -16.62 1.29 -9.65
CA GLY A 46 -15.74 2.41 -9.93
C GLY A 46 -14.28 2.09 -9.62
N PHE A 47 -13.99 1.55 -8.43
CA PHE A 47 -12.63 1.14 -8.07
C PHE A 47 -12.13 -0.06 -8.90
N PHE A 48 -13.00 -1.02 -9.22
CA PHE A 48 -12.65 -2.12 -10.13
C PHE A 48 -12.24 -1.61 -11.51
N ILE A 49 -13.04 -0.72 -12.12
CA ILE A 49 -12.76 -0.14 -13.43
C ILE A 49 -11.48 0.71 -13.36
N PHE A 50 -11.37 1.57 -12.36
CA PHE A 50 -10.21 2.44 -12.16
C PHE A 50 -8.92 1.64 -12.02
N ALA A 51 -8.90 0.60 -11.18
CA ALA A 51 -7.70 -0.20 -10.95
C ALA A 51 -7.23 -0.89 -12.24
N ASN A 52 -8.15 -1.51 -12.99
CA ASN A 52 -7.84 -2.13 -14.28
C ASN A 52 -7.40 -1.10 -15.34
N PHE A 53 -8.05 0.06 -15.39
CA PHE A 53 -7.66 1.16 -16.28
C PHE A 53 -6.27 1.69 -15.94
N ALA A 54 -5.95 1.89 -14.66
CA ALA A 54 -4.63 2.32 -14.21
C ALA A 54 -3.54 1.32 -14.60
N LEU A 55 -3.80 0.01 -14.47
CA LEU A 55 -2.88 -1.04 -14.93
C LEU A 55 -2.71 -1.00 -16.46
N TRP A 56 -3.79 -0.79 -17.21
CA TRP A 56 -3.75 -0.64 -18.66
C TRP A 56 -2.92 0.58 -19.09
N VAL A 57 -3.13 1.75 -18.49
CA VAL A 57 -2.30 2.95 -18.72
C VAL A 57 -0.85 2.64 -18.41
N ALA A 58 -0.55 2.07 -17.23
CA ALA A 58 0.80 1.69 -16.86
C ALA A 58 1.43 0.71 -17.87
N SER A 59 0.64 -0.16 -18.50
CA SER A 59 1.10 -1.08 -19.54
C SER A 59 1.52 -0.39 -20.83
N ILE A 60 0.82 0.69 -21.20
CA ILE A 60 1.16 1.52 -22.36
C ILE A 60 2.45 2.27 -22.06
N LEU A 61 2.52 2.94 -20.90
CA LEU A 61 3.70 3.68 -20.49
C LEU A 61 4.93 2.77 -20.34
N ALA A 62 4.71 1.51 -19.92
CA ALA A 62 5.76 0.51 -19.78
C ALA A 62 6.41 0.09 -21.11
N ARG A 63 5.84 0.47 -22.26
CA ARG A 63 6.50 0.32 -23.57
C ARG A 63 7.73 1.21 -23.69
N TRP A 64 7.73 2.37 -23.02
CA TRP A 64 8.86 3.31 -22.98
C TRP A 64 9.69 3.16 -21.71
N ILE A 65 9.03 2.93 -20.56
CA ILE A 65 9.71 2.81 -19.26
C ILE A 65 9.22 1.53 -18.56
N PRO A 66 9.86 0.36 -18.80
CA PRO A 66 9.37 -0.95 -18.35
C PRO A 66 9.10 -1.07 -16.85
N VAL A 67 9.79 -0.26 -16.02
CA VAL A 67 9.61 -0.24 -14.56
C VAL A 67 8.22 0.24 -14.12
N LEU A 68 7.52 1.03 -14.94
CA LEU A 68 6.21 1.59 -14.58
C LEU A 68 5.15 0.52 -14.32
N LEU A 69 5.23 -0.62 -15.00
CA LEU A 69 4.33 -1.73 -14.73
C LEU A 69 4.59 -2.35 -13.35
N GLN A 70 5.85 -2.46 -12.93
CA GLN A 70 6.20 -2.93 -11.59
C GLN A 70 5.76 -1.92 -10.53
N ILE A 71 5.92 -0.62 -10.79
CA ILE A 71 5.46 0.45 -9.88
C ILE A 71 3.94 0.39 -9.72
N ALA A 72 3.18 0.23 -10.80
CA ALA A 72 1.72 0.12 -10.72
C ALA A 72 1.26 -1.08 -9.87
N LYS A 73 1.88 -2.27 -10.06
CA LYS A 73 1.62 -3.45 -9.22
C LYS A 73 2.00 -3.21 -7.77
N PHE A 74 3.16 -2.60 -7.53
CA PHE A 74 3.64 -2.26 -6.20
C PHE A 74 2.68 -1.34 -5.45
N LEU A 75 2.20 -0.28 -6.12
CA LEU A 75 1.23 0.66 -5.54
C LEU A 75 -0.12 -0.03 -5.26
N ALA A 76 -0.59 -0.89 -6.16
CA ALA A 76 -1.82 -1.66 -5.95
C ALA A 76 -1.71 -2.59 -4.71
N ILE A 77 -0.56 -3.25 -4.53
CA ILE A 77 -0.26 -4.06 -3.34
C ILE A 77 -0.21 -3.18 -2.08
N GLY A 78 0.45 -2.02 -2.16
CA GLY A 78 0.53 -1.07 -1.04
C GLY A 78 -0.85 -0.65 -0.55
N ALA A 79 -1.72 -0.27 -1.49
CA ALA A 79 -3.12 0.05 -1.23
C ALA A 79 -3.88 -1.10 -0.55
N LEU A 80 -3.73 -2.34 -1.05
CA LEU A 80 -4.33 -3.52 -0.44
C LEU A 80 -3.81 -3.74 1.00
N ASN A 81 -2.51 -3.59 1.23
CA ASN A 81 -1.90 -3.83 2.53
C ASN A 81 -2.34 -2.81 3.58
N THR A 82 -2.53 -1.55 3.20
CA THR A 82 -3.08 -0.55 4.12
C THR A 82 -4.46 -0.98 4.64
N PHE A 83 -5.32 -1.51 3.77
CA PHE A 83 -6.61 -2.03 4.21
C PHE A 83 -6.52 -3.30 5.02
N LEU A 84 -5.62 -4.22 4.66
CA LEU A 84 -5.39 -5.43 5.42
C LEU A 84 -4.91 -5.10 6.85
N ASP A 85 -3.98 -4.16 6.98
CA ASP A 85 -3.45 -3.69 8.26
C ASP A 85 -4.57 -3.06 9.12
N LEU A 86 -5.32 -2.10 8.56
CA LEU A 86 -6.44 -1.48 9.28
C LEU A 86 -7.54 -2.49 9.62
N GLY A 87 -7.84 -3.42 8.71
CA GLY A 87 -8.85 -4.46 8.89
C GLY A 87 -8.51 -5.39 10.05
N VAL A 88 -7.29 -5.95 10.06
CA VAL A 88 -6.83 -6.83 11.15
C VAL A 88 -6.82 -6.08 12.48
N LEU A 89 -6.34 -4.84 12.52
CA LEU A 89 -6.36 -4.02 13.72
C LEU A 89 -7.79 -3.84 14.27
N ASN A 90 -8.74 -3.44 13.41
CA ASN A 90 -10.11 -3.20 13.84
C ASN A 90 -10.83 -4.49 14.25
N ILE A 91 -10.53 -5.62 13.62
CA ILE A 91 -11.07 -6.93 14.03
C ILE A 91 -10.59 -7.29 15.45
N LEU A 92 -9.30 -7.11 15.74
CA LEU A 92 -8.76 -7.36 17.09
C LEU A 92 -9.39 -6.44 18.14
N ILE A 93 -9.55 -5.15 17.83
CA ILE A 93 -10.25 -4.19 18.70
C ILE A 93 -11.71 -4.62 18.91
N LEU A 94 -12.41 -5.02 17.86
CA LEU A 94 -13.82 -5.44 17.93
C LEU A 94 -14.00 -6.66 18.83
N PHE A 95 -13.13 -7.67 18.72
CA PHE A 95 -13.22 -8.89 19.53
C PHE A 95 -12.83 -8.69 20.99
N THR A 96 -11.96 -7.72 21.29
CA THR A 96 -11.43 -7.50 22.64
C THR A 96 -12.08 -6.33 23.37
N GLY A 97 -12.69 -5.39 22.64
CA GLY A 97 -13.18 -4.11 23.17
C GLY A 97 -12.07 -3.11 23.53
N VAL A 98 -10.80 -3.43 23.29
CA VAL A 98 -9.66 -2.60 23.73
C VAL A 98 -9.10 -1.78 22.57
N ALA A 99 -9.08 -0.45 22.72
CA ALA A 99 -8.60 0.48 21.71
C ALA A 99 -7.46 1.42 22.18
N VAL A 100 -6.95 1.24 23.40
CA VAL A 100 -5.92 2.10 24.01
C VAL A 100 -4.90 1.28 24.81
N GLY A 101 -3.80 1.91 25.19
CA GLY A 101 -2.77 1.31 26.06
C GLY A 101 -1.86 0.31 25.35
N SER A 102 -1.16 -0.51 26.14
CA SER A 102 -0.17 -1.48 25.63
C SER A 102 -0.78 -2.56 24.75
N GLN A 103 -2.03 -2.96 25.01
CA GLN A 103 -2.76 -3.94 24.20
C GLN A 103 -3.04 -3.42 22.79
N TYR A 104 -3.37 -2.13 22.63
CA TYR A 104 -3.50 -1.52 21.30
C TYR A 104 -2.19 -1.60 20.50
N SER A 105 -1.05 -1.31 21.15
CA SER A 105 0.27 -1.44 20.51
C SER A 105 0.55 -2.87 20.06
N LEU A 106 0.14 -3.87 20.85
CA LEU A 106 0.23 -5.28 20.46
C LEU A 106 -0.64 -5.58 19.23
N PHE A 107 -1.90 -5.13 19.20
CA PHE A 107 -2.79 -5.33 18.06
C PHE A 107 -2.25 -4.67 16.80
N LYS A 108 -1.68 -3.48 16.93
CA LYS A 108 -1.02 -2.78 15.83
C LYS A 108 0.22 -3.52 15.33
N GLY A 109 1.00 -4.12 16.24
CA GLY A 109 2.12 -4.98 15.88
C GLY A 109 1.69 -6.22 15.08
N ILE A 110 0.62 -6.89 15.53
CA ILE A 110 0.05 -8.07 14.85
C ILE A 110 -0.47 -7.69 13.46
N SER A 111 -1.26 -6.60 13.36
CA SER A 111 -1.83 -6.15 12.08
C SER A 111 -0.74 -5.77 11.08
N PHE A 112 0.30 -5.07 11.54
CA PHE A 112 1.47 -4.72 10.74
C PHE A 112 2.24 -5.96 10.27
N ALA A 113 2.43 -6.96 11.13
CA ALA A 113 3.10 -8.19 10.77
C ALA A 113 2.33 -8.95 9.68
N VAL A 114 1.01 -9.09 9.82
CA VAL A 114 0.14 -9.74 8.81
C VAL A 114 0.23 -9.01 7.47
N ALA A 115 0.09 -7.67 7.47
CA ALA A 115 0.19 -6.88 6.26
C ALA A 115 1.58 -6.95 5.61
N THR A 116 2.65 -6.99 6.40
CA THR A 116 4.03 -7.11 5.91
C THR A 116 4.29 -8.46 5.25
N VAL A 117 3.81 -9.56 5.86
CA VAL A 117 3.92 -10.90 5.28
C VAL A 117 3.13 -11.00 3.97
N ASN A 118 1.91 -10.45 3.93
CA ASN A 118 1.14 -10.38 2.69
C ASN A 118 1.88 -9.57 1.61
N SER A 119 2.41 -8.40 1.97
CA SER A 119 3.21 -7.55 1.09
C SER A 119 4.40 -8.27 0.48
N TYR A 120 5.12 -9.07 1.29
CA TYR A 120 6.27 -9.83 0.84
C TYR A 120 5.88 -10.82 -0.27
N PHE A 121 4.86 -11.65 -0.05
CA PHE A 121 4.47 -12.68 -1.02
C PHE A 121 3.90 -12.08 -2.31
N TRP A 122 3.08 -11.04 -2.21
CA TRP A 122 2.56 -10.36 -3.39
C TRP A 122 3.70 -9.70 -4.19
N ASN A 123 4.63 -9.02 -3.53
CA ASN A 123 5.76 -8.42 -4.24
C ASN A 123 6.67 -9.48 -4.88
N LYS A 124 6.98 -10.56 -4.17
CA LYS A 124 7.80 -11.65 -4.67
C LYS A 124 7.19 -12.29 -5.91
N TYR A 125 5.95 -12.77 -5.82
CA TYR A 125 5.33 -13.62 -6.85
C TYR A 125 4.58 -12.85 -7.94
N TRP A 126 4.30 -11.56 -7.75
CA TRP A 126 3.55 -10.76 -8.71
C TRP A 126 4.30 -9.52 -9.23
N THR A 127 4.79 -8.65 -8.35
CA THR A 127 5.51 -7.43 -8.78
C THR A 127 6.84 -7.77 -9.45
N PHE A 128 7.67 -8.55 -8.76
CA PHE A 128 9.04 -8.85 -9.18
C PHE A 128 9.17 -10.23 -9.84
N GLY A 129 8.17 -11.10 -9.69
CA GLY A 129 8.08 -12.37 -10.40
C GLY A 129 9.23 -13.34 -10.08
N SER A 130 9.74 -13.32 -8.84
CA SER A 130 10.74 -14.26 -8.36
C SER A 130 10.11 -15.66 -8.30
N GLN A 131 10.69 -16.59 -9.07
CA GLN A 131 10.21 -17.97 -9.21
C GLN A 131 10.80 -18.93 -8.15
N ASN A 132 11.79 -18.47 -7.39
CA ASN A 132 12.38 -19.27 -6.34
C ASN A 132 11.40 -19.39 -5.16
N SER A 133 11.46 -20.51 -4.43
CA SER A 133 10.74 -20.65 -3.17
C SER A 133 11.10 -19.49 -2.22
N ALA A 134 10.12 -19.07 -1.41
CA ALA A 134 10.37 -18.11 -0.36
C ALA A 134 11.40 -18.67 0.61
N ASN A 135 12.42 -17.86 0.95
CA ASN A 135 13.41 -18.23 1.95
C ASN A 135 13.54 -17.12 3.01
N ALA A 136 14.06 -17.49 4.18
CA ALA A 136 14.20 -16.60 5.32
C ALA A 136 15.11 -15.40 5.04
N LYS A 137 16.12 -15.56 4.17
CA LYS A 137 17.05 -14.49 3.80
C LYS A 137 16.34 -13.38 3.02
N GLU A 138 15.58 -13.73 1.99
CA GLU A 138 14.79 -12.75 1.22
C GLU A 138 13.77 -12.04 2.12
N PHE A 139 13.08 -12.77 3.00
CA PHE A 139 12.15 -12.16 3.94
C PHE A 139 12.86 -11.21 4.91
N ALA A 140 14.01 -11.59 5.47
CA ALA A 140 14.79 -10.73 6.35
C ALA A 140 15.30 -9.48 5.63
N GLN A 141 15.75 -9.61 4.37
CA GLN A 141 16.15 -8.46 3.55
C GLN A 141 14.96 -7.56 3.24
N PHE A 142 13.80 -8.12 2.89
CA PHE A 142 12.56 -7.37 2.68
C PHE A 142 12.20 -6.58 3.95
N PHE A 143 12.18 -7.24 5.10
CA PHE A 143 11.88 -6.61 6.37
C PHE A 143 12.88 -5.50 6.71
N ALA A 144 14.18 -5.72 6.52
CA ALA A 144 15.21 -4.71 6.76
C ALA A 144 15.02 -3.48 5.85
N VAL A 145 14.75 -3.70 4.55
CA VAL A 145 14.46 -2.60 3.60
C VAL A 145 13.22 -1.82 4.05
N SER A 146 12.14 -2.51 4.47
CA SER A 146 10.91 -1.89 4.99
C SER A 146 11.18 -1.01 6.20
N ILE A 147 11.98 -1.48 7.16
CA ILE A 147 12.31 -0.73 8.38
C ILE A 147 13.14 0.51 8.07
N ILE A 148 14.10 0.41 7.15
CA ILE A 148 14.86 1.58 6.68
C ILE A 148 13.93 2.55 5.94
N GLY A 149 13.00 2.03 5.14
CA GLY A 149 11.98 2.84 4.47
C GLY A 149 11.07 3.58 5.44
N LEU A 150 10.70 2.95 6.56
CA LEU A 150 9.99 3.61 7.65
C LEU A 150 10.85 4.73 8.28
N GLY A 151 12.14 4.50 8.47
CA GLY A 151 13.08 5.54 8.88
C GLY A 151 13.10 6.74 7.93
N PHE A 152 13.16 6.51 6.62
CA PHE A 152 13.04 7.56 5.61
C PHE A 152 11.70 8.28 5.67
N ASN A 153 10.60 7.56 5.90
CA ASN A 153 9.28 8.16 6.05
C ASN A 153 9.25 9.12 7.25
N LEU A 154 9.63 8.63 8.43
CA LEU A 154 9.63 9.43 9.66
C LEU A 154 10.59 10.62 9.57
N GLY A 155 11.78 10.41 9.01
CA GLY A 155 12.77 11.46 8.79
C GLY A 155 12.28 12.55 7.83
N ALA A 156 11.71 12.17 6.68
CA ALA A 156 11.18 13.12 5.71
C ALA A 156 9.96 13.88 6.26
N ALA A 157 9.05 13.20 6.96
CA ALA A 157 7.90 13.84 7.58
C ALA A 157 8.34 14.86 8.64
N SER A 158 9.29 14.48 9.50
CA SER A 158 9.85 15.38 10.51
C SER A 158 10.57 16.57 9.90
N LEU A 159 11.32 16.36 8.80
CA LEU A 159 11.99 17.45 8.08
C LEU A 159 10.99 18.44 7.48
N VAL A 160 9.89 17.97 6.88
CA VAL A 160 8.86 18.86 6.36
C VAL A 160 8.12 19.61 7.47
N VAL A 161 7.65 18.89 8.48
CA VAL A 161 6.74 19.46 9.49
C VAL A 161 7.49 20.25 10.55
N ASN A 162 8.61 19.73 11.07
CA ASN A 162 9.30 20.30 12.22
C ASN A 162 10.46 21.23 11.83
N PHE A 163 11.18 20.92 10.73
CA PHE A 163 12.33 21.74 10.31
C PHE A 163 11.91 22.92 9.43
N PHE A 164 11.13 22.69 8.38
CA PHE A 164 10.64 23.79 7.55
C PHE A 164 9.48 24.57 8.19
N GLY A 165 8.64 23.89 8.98
CA GLY A 165 7.44 24.50 9.56
C GLY A 165 6.38 24.84 8.52
N ALA A 166 5.16 25.12 8.99
CA ALA A 166 4.06 25.49 8.10
C ALA A 166 4.28 26.90 7.51
N PRO A 167 4.26 27.06 6.18
CA PRO A 167 4.32 28.38 5.55
C PRO A 167 3.13 29.26 5.94
N ALA A 168 3.31 30.58 5.88
CA ALA A 168 2.24 31.54 6.13
C ALA A 168 1.04 31.27 5.19
N GLY A 169 -0.16 31.23 5.74
CA GLY A 169 -1.40 30.95 4.99
C GLY A 169 -1.73 29.47 4.80
N ILE A 170 -0.88 28.55 5.27
CA ILE A 170 -1.17 27.11 5.30
C ILE A 170 -1.43 26.67 6.73
N SER A 171 -2.54 25.97 6.99
CA SER A 171 -2.84 25.48 8.33
C SER A 171 -1.86 24.37 8.73
N PRO A 172 -1.53 24.22 10.04
CA PRO A 172 -0.65 23.15 10.51
C PRO A 172 -1.13 21.75 10.11
N GLU A 173 -2.45 21.52 10.09
CA GLU A 173 -3.04 20.23 9.72
C GLU A 173 -2.84 19.93 8.24
N LEU A 174 -3.04 20.93 7.36
CA LEU A 174 -2.78 20.77 5.94
C LEU A 174 -1.29 20.53 5.70
N TRP A 175 -0.42 21.27 6.38
CA TRP A 175 1.03 21.08 6.28
C TRP A 175 1.50 19.71 6.76
N ALA A 176 0.94 19.21 7.87
CA ALA A 176 1.21 17.87 8.37
C ALA A 176 0.83 16.78 7.35
N ASN A 177 -0.31 16.94 6.67
CA ASN A 177 -0.72 16.02 5.60
C ASN A 177 0.20 16.10 4.38
N ILE A 178 0.64 17.30 3.99
CA ILE A 178 1.66 17.48 2.93
C ILE A 178 2.94 16.73 3.31
N GLY A 179 3.45 16.94 4.52
CA GLY A 179 4.63 16.25 5.04
C GLY A 179 4.47 14.73 5.04
N ALA A 180 3.33 14.22 5.49
CA ALA A 180 3.03 12.79 5.49
C ALA A 180 2.97 12.18 4.08
N VAL A 181 2.37 12.88 3.11
CA VAL A 181 2.31 12.44 1.71
C VAL A 181 3.70 12.44 1.08
N SER A 182 4.46 13.52 1.24
CA SER A 182 5.85 13.62 0.74
C SER A 182 6.73 12.52 1.33
N ALA A 183 6.66 12.29 2.63
CA ALA A 183 7.36 11.21 3.32
C ALA A 183 6.99 9.82 2.80
N THR A 184 5.70 9.60 2.56
CA THR A 184 5.19 8.36 1.98
C THR A 184 5.79 8.12 0.60
N LEU A 185 5.82 9.14 -0.27
CA LEU A 185 6.45 9.04 -1.60
C LEU A 185 7.94 8.67 -1.52
N VAL A 186 8.70 9.33 -0.63
CA VAL A 186 10.12 9.02 -0.42
C VAL A 186 10.30 7.56 0.01
N SER A 187 9.53 7.11 1.00
CA SER A 187 9.61 5.74 1.50
C SER A 187 9.18 4.70 0.48
N LEU A 188 8.19 5.00 -0.37
CA LEU A 188 7.75 4.14 -1.47
C LEU A 188 8.85 3.96 -2.51
N VAL A 189 9.54 5.04 -2.89
CA VAL A 189 10.68 4.97 -3.83
C VAL A 189 11.79 4.11 -3.25
N TRP A 190 12.18 4.34 -1.99
CA TRP A 190 13.17 3.52 -1.30
C TRP A 190 12.79 2.04 -1.27
N ASN A 191 11.58 1.73 -0.80
CA ASN A 191 11.09 0.36 -0.67
C ASN A 191 11.07 -0.34 -2.03
N PHE A 192 10.55 0.33 -3.07
CA PHE A 192 10.51 -0.22 -4.41
C PHE A 192 11.91 -0.56 -4.94
N ILE A 193 12.85 0.37 -4.83
CA ILE A 193 14.24 0.17 -5.28
C ILE A 193 14.92 -0.94 -4.47
N GLY A 194 14.80 -0.90 -3.14
CA GLY A 194 15.40 -1.89 -2.25
C GLY A 194 14.87 -3.30 -2.51
N TYR A 195 13.55 -3.45 -2.67
CA TYR A 195 12.95 -4.75 -3.00
C TYR A 195 13.42 -5.25 -4.37
N LYS A 196 13.48 -4.36 -5.37
CA LYS A 196 13.90 -4.72 -6.72
C LYS A 196 15.37 -5.13 -6.81
N VAL A 197 16.26 -4.35 -6.18
CA VAL A 197 17.71 -4.44 -6.38
C VAL A 197 18.38 -5.31 -5.32
N VAL A 198 17.89 -5.30 -4.08
CA VAL A 198 18.51 -6.03 -2.96
C VAL A 198 17.84 -7.37 -2.73
N VAL A 199 16.50 -7.39 -2.68
CA VAL A 199 15.73 -8.55 -2.23
C VAL A 199 15.46 -9.52 -3.38
N PHE A 200 14.72 -9.07 -4.40
CA PHE A 200 14.22 -9.91 -5.48
C PHE A 200 15.09 -9.79 -6.72
N LYS A 201 16.39 -10.06 -6.55
CA LYS A 201 17.33 -10.09 -7.68
C LYS A 201 16.87 -11.13 -8.69
N LYS A 202 16.64 -10.69 -9.92
CA LYS A 202 16.39 -11.60 -11.03
C LYS A 202 17.73 -12.27 -11.34
N ASN A 203 17.84 -13.56 -11.04
CA ASN A 203 18.98 -14.34 -11.52
C ASN A 203 18.87 -14.39 -13.04
N GLU A 204 19.77 -13.71 -13.75
CA GLU A 204 20.02 -13.98 -15.16
C GLU A 204 20.59 -15.40 -15.26
N LYS A 205 19.72 -16.41 -15.28
CA LYS A 205 20.09 -17.67 -15.91
C LYS A 205 19.85 -17.49 -17.39
N THR A 206 20.91 -17.10 -18.07
CA THR A 206 21.17 -17.36 -19.48
C THR A 206 20.78 -18.81 -19.79
N TYR A 207 19.81 -18.97 -20.68
CA TYR A 207 19.58 -20.20 -21.45
C TYR A 207 19.28 -19.77 -22.88
#